data_AF-A0A8S0VMQ5-F1
#
_entry.id   AF-A0A8S0VMQ5-F1
#
_cell.length_a   1.000
_cell.length_b   1.000
_cell.length_c   1.000
_cell.angle_alpha   90.00
_cell.angle_beta   90.00
_cell.angle_gamma   90.00
#
_symmetry.space_group_name_H-M   'P 1'
#
loop_
_entity.id
_entity.type
_entity.pdbx_description
1 polymer ?
#
loop_
_entity_poly.entity_id
_entity_poly.type
_entity_poly.pdbx_seq_one_letter_code
_entity_poly.pdbx_strand_id
1 'polypeptide(L)'
;MAAMIMTQKLAQFPEILKYPHIHFVEKPKNWIQFNNNNFSKSVQVISSSLVTDSSVCSHSKTPEVGEKFYGKARNLVQEFSPKIPVEEAWTPPSSWYTDPDFYSLELDQVFYRGWHPVGYTEQIEEPQQIFTGRLGNIEYVVCRDETGTLRAFHNVCRHHASLLASGTGNKSCFVCPYHGWTYGLDGALLKATRITGIKNFKVNEMGLIPIRVAIWGPFVLLNFEGGLPKEDFDTNVMGNEWLGTSAELLSASGVDTSLDYVCRREYTIECNWKVFCDNYLDGGYHVPYAHKGLASGLNLESYSIKMYEKVSIQSCDGSAVNSEEEYDRLGSNAVYAFVYPNFMINRYGPWMDTNLVVPLGPRKCQVIFDYFLDPSLSVSSFPRRFHDAQIKMIKKYKYPSIGIRQNHT
;
A
#
# COMPACT_ATOMS: atom_id res chain seq x y z
N MET A 1 -2.08 5.75 19.12
CA MET A 1 -2.49 6.91 18.29
C MET A 1 -2.93 6.50 16.87
N ALA A 2 -2.21 5.63 16.14
CA ALA A 2 -2.71 5.03 14.88
C ALA A 2 -4.02 4.27 15.09
N ALA A 3 -4.10 3.48 16.17
CA ALA A 3 -5.33 2.88 16.64
C ALA A 3 -6.49 3.89 16.76
N MET A 4 -6.26 5.08 17.32
CA MET A 4 -7.29 6.10 17.51
C MET A 4 -7.80 6.69 16.18
N ILE A 5 -6.90 7.02 15.25
CA ILE A 5 -7.28 7.48 13.89
C ILE A 5 -8.05 6.36 13.15
N MET A 6 -7.56 5.12 13.24
CA MET A 6 -8.18 3.95 12.64
C MET A 6 -9.60 3.69 13.19
N THR A 7 -9.78 3.89 14.49
CA THR A 7 -11.06 3.71 15.16
C THR A 7 -12.08 4.80 14.86
N GLN A 8 -11.68 6.02 14.49
CA GLN A 8 -12.64 7.04 14.04
C GLN A 8 -13.30 6.66 12.71
N LYS A 9 -12.52 6.09 11.77
CA LYS A 9 -13.06 5.54 10.50
C LYS A 9 -13.89 4.26 10.74
N LEU A 10 -13.41 3.34 11.56
CA LEU A 10 -14.14 2.11 11.93
C LEU A 10 -15.35 2.38 12.86
N ALA A 11 -15.41 3.50 13.57
CA ALA A 11 -16.59 3.87 14.38
C ALA A 11 -17.72 4.49 13.55
N GLN A 12 -17.42 4.95 12.32
CA GLN A 12 -18.42 5.32 11.32
C GLN A 12 -18.98 4.10 10.55
N PHE A 13 -18.50 2.89 10.86
CA PHE A 13 -18.91 1.61 10.26
C PHE A 13 -20.43 1.35 10.15
N PRO A 14 -21.29 1.76 11.11
CA PRO A 14 -22.74 1.61 10.96
C PRO A 14 -23.32 2.35 9.74
N GLU A 15 -22.73 3.47 9.33
CA GLU A 15 -23.17 4.26 8.17
C GLU A 15 -22.59 3.71 6.85
N ILE A 16 -21.40 3.09 6.90
CA ILE A 16 -20.65 2.64 5.71
C ILE A 16 -21.17 1.29 5.17
N LEU A 17 -21.75 0.44 6.01
CA LEU A 17 -22.40 -0.82 5.60
C LEU A 17 -23.63 -0.63 4.69
N LYS A 18 -24.10 0.61 4.45
CA LYS A 18 -25.19 0.92 3.52
C LYS A 18 -24.80 0.72 2.04
N TYR A 19 -23.50 0.56 1.72
CA TYR A 19 -23.00 0.42 0.35
C TYR A 19 -22.18 -0.87 0.17
N PRO A 20 -22.80 -2.00 -0.19
CA PRO A 20 -22.05 -3.23 -0.49
C PRO A 20 -21.30 -3.07 -1.82
N HIS A 21 -19.98 -2.97 -1.77
CA HIS A 21 -19.15 -3.05 -2.97
C HIS A 21 -18.87 -4.51 -3.34
N ILE A 22 -18.67 -4.73 -4.64
CA ILE A 22 -18.56 -6.05 -5.27
C ILE A 22 -17.23 -6.70 -4.85
N HIS A 23 -17.33 -7.82 -4.14
CA HIS A 23 -16.18 -8.66 -3.78
C HIS A 23 -15.94 -9.73 -4.84
N PHE A 24 -14.69 -9.90 -5.27
CA PHE A 24 -14.28 -11.10 -6.00
C PHE A 24 -13.97 -12.22 -4.99
N VAL A 25 -14.62 -13.36 -5.20
CA VAL A 25 -14.55 -14.58 -4.36
C VAL A 25 -13.11 -15.11 -4.26
N GLU A 26 -12.78 -15.69 -3.11
CA GLU A 26 -11.49 -16.31 -2.76
C GLU A 26 -10.86 -17.15 -3.88
N LYS A 27 -9.51 -17.16 -3.88
CA LYS A 27 -8.66 -17.95 -4.79
C LYS A 27 -9.09 -19.43 -4.84
N PRO A 28 -9.44 -19.99 -6.01
CA PRO A 28 -9.54 -21.43 -6.18
C PRO A 28 -8.18 -22.10 -5.98
N LYS A 29 -8.16 -23.25 -5.29
CA LYS A 29 -6.96 -24.00 -4.87
C LYS A 29 -6.03 -24.51 -6.00
N ASN A 30 -6.34 -24.28 -7.27
CA ASN A 30 -5.63 -24.86 -8.42
C ASN A 30 -5.12 -23.78 -9.41
N TRP A 31 -4.28 -22.86 -8.93
CA TRP A 31 -3.56 -21.93 -9.81
C TRP A 31 -2.41 -22.67 -10.53
N ILE A 32 -2.47 -22.75 -11.85
CA ILE A 32 -1.35 -23.20 -12.68
C ILE A 32 -0.58 -21.96 -13.12
N GLN A 33 0.61 -21.77 -12.55
CA GLN A 33 1.58 -20.78 -13.02
C GLN A 33 2.32 -21.37 -14.22
N PHE A 34 2.06 -20.86 -15.42
CA PHE A 34 2.81 -21.27 -16.60
C PHE A 34 4.16 -20.54 -16.62
N ASN A 35 5.23 -21.24 -16.26
CA ASN A 35 6.59 -20.79 -16.54
C ASN A 35 6.91 -21.00 -18.02
N ASN A 36 7.52 -20.00 -18.65
CA ASN A 36 7.67 -19.86 -20.10
C ASN A 36 8.64 -20.84 -20.80
N ASN A 37 8.96 -21.99 -20.20
CA ASN A 37 9.85 -22.97 -20.82
C ASN A 37 9.14 -24.32 -21.01
N ASN A 38 8.99 -24.70 -22.29
CA ASN A 38 8.52 -25.97 -22.85
C ASN A 38 7.03 -26.11 -23.17
N PHE A 39 6.66 -25.61 -24.35
CA PHE A 39 5.54 -26.17 -25.12
C PHE A 39 5.95 -27.54 -25.70
N SER A 40 5.54 -28.64 -25.09
CA SER A 40 5.00 -29.81 -25.80
C SER A 40 4.49 -30.86 -24.81
N LYS A 41 3.21 -31.21 -24.94
CA LYS A 41 2.65 -32.58 -25.02
C LYS A 41 1.21 -32.61 -24.50
N SER A 42 0.30 -32.83 -25.44
CA SER A 42 -0.93 -33.64 -25.34
C SER A 42 -1.67 -33.67 -24.00
N VAL A 43 -2.81 -32.97 -23.92
CA VAL A 43 -3.85 -33.22 -22.92
C VAL A 43 -4.97 -34.04 -23.56
N GLN A 44 -5.21 -35.24 -23.03
CA GLN A 44 -6.35 -36.09 -23.38
C GLN A 44 -7.67 -35.42 -22.93
N VAL A 45 -8.63 -35.38 -23.85
CA VAL A 45 -10.00 -34.93 -23.58
C VAL A 45 -10.78 -36.08 -22.94
N ILE A 46 -11.25 -35.88 -21.71
CA ILE A 46 -12.30 -36.72 -21.12
C ILE A 46 -13.63 -36.04 -21.43
N SER A 47 -14.43 -36.66 -22.30
CA SER A 47 -15.81 -36.27 -22.54
C SER A 47 -16.68 -36.68 -21.35
N SER A 48 -17.54 -35.76 -20.91
CA SER A 48 -18.73 -36.14 -20.14
C SER A 48 -19.93 -35.35 -20.65
N SER A 49 -21.05 -36.05 -20.62
CA SER A 49 -22.23 -35.90 -21.45
C SER A 49 -23.06 -34.66 -21.15
N LEU A 50 -23.68 -34.14 -22.21
CA LEU A 50 -24.73 -33.13 -22.17
C LEU A 50 -25.88 -33.53 -21.24
N VAL A 51 -26.23 -32.64 -20.31
CA VAL A 51 -27.60 -32.52 -19.79
C VAL A 51 -28.03 -31.09 -20.07
N THR A 52 -28.96 -30.97 -21.01
CA THR A 52 -29.70 -29.74 -21.30
C THR A 52 -30.74 -29.56 -20.20
N ASP A 53 -30.63 -28.49 -19.42
CA ASP A 53 -31.80 -27.98 -18.72
C ASP A 53 -31.84 -26.45 -18.79
N SER A 54 -32.81 -25.97 -19.55
CA SER A 54 -33.15 -24.57 -19.70
C SER A 54 -33.97 -24.14 -18.49
N SER A 55 -33.30 -23.61 -17.46
CA SER A 55 -33.99 -22.84 -16.43
C SER A 55 -33.25 -21.53 -16.17
N VAL A 56 -34.01 -20.46 -16.31
CA VAL A 56 -33.63 -19.08 -16.02
C VAL A 56 -33.21 -19.00 -14.56
N CYS A 57 -31.91 -18.83 -14.29
CA CYS A 57 -31.41 -18.71 -12.93
C CYS A 57 -31.67 -17.27 -12.43
N SER A 58 -32.80 -17.10 -11.77
CA SER A 58 -33.10 -15.96 -10.91
C SER A 58 -32.01 -15.82 -9.85
N HIS A 59 -31.54 -14.58 -9.65
CA HIS A 59 -30.55 -14.23 -8.64
C HIS A 59 -31.01 -14.65 -7.23
N SER A 60 -30.53 -15.77 -6.72
CA SER A 60 -30.62 -16.09 -5.30
C SER A 60 -29.53 -15.31 -4.57
N LYS A 61 -29.96 -14.28 -3.83
CA LYS A 61 -29.14 -13.69 -2.77
C LYS A 61 -28.86 -14.80 -1.75
N THR A 62 -27.59 -15.09 -1.49
CA THR A 62 -27.17 -15.80 -0.28
C THR A 62 -26.70 -14.75 0.74
N PRO A 63 -27.59 -14.20 1.59
CA PRO A 63 -27.22 -13.20 2.60
C PRO A 63 -26.50 -13.81 3.83
N GLU A 64 -26.63 -15.11 4.08
CA GLU A 64 -26.19 -15.73 5.35
C GLU A 64 -24.68 -15.70 5.62
N VAL A 65 -23.84 -15.80 4.59
CA VAL A 65 -22.38 -15.83 4.77
C VAL A 65 -21.83 -14.43 5.05
N GLY A 66 -22.36 -13.41 4.36
CA GLY A 66 -21.98 -12.02 4.57
C GLY A 66 -22.39 -11.51 5.95
N GLU A 67 -23.63 -11.75 6.39
CA GLU A 67 -24.12 -11.31 7.70
C GLU A 67 -23.33 -11.94 8.87
N LYS A 68 -22.95 -13.21 8.78
CA LYS A 68 -22.13 -13.88 9.80
C LYS A 68 -20.71 -13.33 9.88
N PHE A 69 -20.09 -13.09 8.72
CA PHE A 69 -18.73 -12.55 8.63
C PHE A 69 -18.63 -11.14 9.21
N TYR A 70 -19.55 -10.26 8.81
CA TYR A 70 -19.63 -8.92 9.37
C TYR A 70 -20.07 -8.93 10.84
N GLY A 71 -20.83 -9.93 11.30
CA GLY A 71 -21.27 -10.05 12.69
C GLY A 71 -20.13 -10.19 13.70
N LYS A 72 -19.17 -11.09 13.46
CA LYS A 72 -18.00 -11.25 14.35
C LYS A 72 -17.08 -10.03 14.29
N ALA A 73 -16.75 -9.56 13.09
CA ALA A 73 -15.90 -8.39 12.93
C ALA A 73 -16.51 -7.12 13.57
N ARG A 74 -17.85 -6.96 13.52
CA ARG A 74 -18.58 -5.89 14.19
C ARG A 74 -18.43 -5.93 15.71
N ASN A 75 -18.50 -7.11 16.31
CA ASN A 75 -18.29 -7.24 17.76
C ASN A 75 -16.86 -6.85 18.13
N LEU A 76 -15.87 -7.29 17.35
CA LEU A 76 -14.46 -6.93 17.58
C LEU A 76 -14.24 -5.41 17.52
N VAL A 77 -14.88 -4.71 16.58
CA VAL A 77 -14.78 -3.23 16.50
C VAL A 77 -15.33 -2.56 17.76
N GLN A 78 -16.39 -3.09 18.35
CA GLN A 78 -17.04 -2.53 19.53
C GLN A 78 -16.25 -2.70 20.83
N GLU A 79 -15.25 -3.58 20.85
CA GLU A 79 -14.36 -3.78 22.00
C GLU A 79 -13.42 -2.58 22.25
N PHE A 80 -13.33 -1.63 21.31
CA PHE A 80 -12.56 -0.40 21.47
C PHE A 80 -13.44 0.84 21.31
N SER A 81 -13.28 1.82 22.20
CA SER A 81 -13.98 3.10 22.11
C SER A 81 -13.03 4.22 21.71
N PRO A 82 -13.17 4.85 20.52
CA PRO A 82 -12.36 6.00 20.11
C PRO A 82 -12.65 7.27 20.91
N LYS A 83 -13.71 7.27 21.72
CA LYS A 83 -14.16 8.46 22.47
C LYS A 83 -13.49 8.59 23.83
N ILE A 84 -12.78 7.55 24.28
CA ILE A 84 -12.01 7.62 25.53
C ILE A 84 -10.84 8.58 25.30
N PRO A 85 -10.65 9.61 26.15
CA PRO A 85 -9.52 10.52 26.07
C PRO A 85 -8.19 9.76 26.10
N VAL A 86 -7.15 10.29 25.45
CA VAL A 86 -5.87 9.58 25.31
C VAL A 86 -5.21 9.26 26.66
N GLU A 87 -5.46 10.11 27.66
CA GLU A 87 -4.98 9.99 29.04
C GLU A 87 -5.57 8.79 29.78
N GLU A 88 -6.74 8.31 29.33
CA GLU A 88 -7.48 7.18 29.89
C GLU A 88 -7.53 5.98 28.92
N ALA A 89 -6.96 6.14 27.73
CA ALA A 89 -7.05 5.16 26.66
C ALA A 89 -6.11 3.96 26.88
N TRP A 90 -6.53 2.83 26.34
CA TRP A 90 -5.77 1.59 26.31
C TRP A 90 -5.42 1.27 24.86
N THR A 91 -4.47 0.35 24.65
CA THR A 91 -4.23 -0.20 23.32
C THR A 91 -5.46 -1.01 22.85
N PRO A 92 -5.69 -1.14 21.53
CA PRO A 92 -6.71 -2.04 21.02
C PRO A 92 -6.62 -3.46 21.57
N PRO A 93 -7.76 -4.17 21.63
CA PRO A 93 -7.80 -5.59 21.97
C PRO A 93 -6.84 -6.41 21.11
N SER A 94 -6.24 -7.46 21.69
CA SER A 94 -5.28 -8.31 20.96
C SER A 94 -5.88 -8.92 19.69
N SER A 95 -7.20 -9.17 19.69
CA SER A 95 -7.96 -9.68 18.55
C SER A 95 -7.76 -8.85 17.27
N TRP A 96 -7.63 -7.53 17.39
CA TRP A 96 -7.39 -6.64 16.25
C TRP A 96 -6.06 -6.91 15.55
N TYR A 97 -5.08 -7.48 16.27
CA TYR A 97 -3.75 -7.78 15.75
C TYR A 97 -3.59 -9.22 15.29
N THR A 98 -4.56 -10.11 15.57
CA THR A 98 -4.38 -11.54 15.32
C THR A 98 -5.53 -12.20 14.56
N ASP A 99 -6.74 -11.63 14.59
CA ASP A 99 -7.93 -12.24 14.00
C ASP A 99 -7.99 -12.03 12.48
N PRO A 100 -8.06 -13.11 11.66
CA PRO A 100 -8.17 -13.00 10.21
C PRO A 100 -9.41 -12.27 9.70
N ASP A 101 -10.52 -12.32 10.44
CA ASP A 101 -11.77 -11.64 10.06
C ASP A 101 -11.60 -10.13 10.24
N PHE A 102 -10.90 -9.71 11.29
CA PHE A 102 -10.55 -8.30 11.48
C PHE A 102 -9.59 -7.82 10.39
N TYR A 103 -8.57 -8.62 10.02
CA TYR A 103 -7.68 -8.28 8.91
C TYR A 103 -8.43 -8.08 7.58
N SER A 104 -9.39 -8.94 7.29
CA SER A 104 -10.22 -8.82 6.09
C SER A 104 -11.09 -7.57 6.12
N LEU A 105 -11.65 -7.23 7.29
CA LEU A 105 -12.35 -5.97 7.51
C LEU A 105 -11.44 -4.75 7.26
N GLU A 106 -10.19 -4.79 7.73
CA GLU A 106 -9.21 -3.73 7.51
C GLU A 106 -8.91 -3.55 6.02
N LEU A 107 -8.75 -4.64 5.26
CA LEU A 107 -8.56 -4.53 3.81
C LEU A 107 -9.71 -3.76 3.16
N ASP A 108 -10.96 -4.14 3.46
CA ASP A 108 -12.17 -3.56 2.86
C ASP A 108 -12.44 -2.11 3.31
N GLN A 109 -12.22 -1.80 4.59
CA GLN A 109 -12.63 -0.51 5.18
C GLN A 109 -11.50 0.51 5.26
N VAL A 110 -10.24 0.05 5.18
CA VAL A 110 -9.06 0.90 5.33
C VAL A 110 -8.23 0.92 4.05
N PHE A 111 -7.80 -0.24 3.55
CA PHE A 111 -6.82 -0.29 2.45
C PHE A 111 -7.41 -0.17 1.05
N TYR A 112 -8.70 -0.51 0.88
CA TYR A 112 -9.38 -0.35 -0.41
C TYR A 112 -10.09 1.00 -0.54
N ARG A 113 -9.82 1.92 0.40
CA ARG A 113 -10.52 3.21 0.50
C ARG A 113 -9.54 4.36 0.71
N GLY A 114 -9.49 5.26 -0.27
CA GLY A 114 -8.62 6.42 -0.23
C GLY A 114 -7.29 6.17 -0.94
N TRP A 115 -6.42 7.16 -0.85
CA TRP A 115 -5.14 7.17 -1.55
C TRP A 115 -4.06 6.41 -0.78
N HIS A 116 -3.33 5.56 -1.50
CA HIS A 116 -2.20 4.79 -1.00
C HIS A 116 -0.98 5.02 -1.89
N PRO A 117 0.19 5.36 -1.33
CA PRO A 117 1.42 5.34 -2.09
C PRO A 117 1.75 3.90 -2.50
N VAL A 118 2.15 3.72 -3.75
CA VAL A 118 2.47 2.40 -4.34
C VAL A 118 3.84 2.35 -5.03
N GLY A 119 4.46 3.51 -5.22
CA GLY A 119 5.70 3.66 -5.96
C GLY A 119 6.19 5.10 -5.95
N TYR A 120 7.26 5.35 -6.70
CA TYR A 120 7.87 6.66 -6.87
C TYR A 120 7.97 7.04 -8.35
N THR A 121 8.04 8.34 -8.64
CA THR A 121 7.93 8.90 -10.00
C THR A 121 9.01 8.41 -10.94
N GLU A 122 10.25 8.24 -10.48
CA GLU A 122 11.37 7.74 -11.30
C GLU A 122 11.18 6.27 -11.76
N GLN A 123 10.26 5.49 -11.17
CA GLN A 123 9.90 4.16 -11.70
C GLN A 123 9.15 4.23 -13.03
N ILE A 124 8.62 5.41 -13.35
CA ILE A 124 7.60 5.62 -14.36
C ILE A 124 7.76 7.01 -15.00
N GLU A 125 8.98 7.41 -15.31
CA GLU A 125 9.30 8.71 -15.89
C GLU A 125 8.89 8.80 -17.37
N GLU A 126 9.22 7.77 -18.15
CA GLU A 126 9.08 7.77 -19.61
C GLU A 126 7.80 7.09 -20.09
N PRO A 127 7.24 7.50 -21.26
CA PRO A 127 6.18 6.76 -21.94
C PRO A 127 6.50 5.27 -22.07
N GLN A 128 5.47 4.42 -21.99
CA GLN A 128 5.56 2.96 -22.07
C GLN A 128 6.23 2.25 -20.90
N GLN A 129 6.78 2.98 -19.92
CA GLN A 129 7.21 2.36 -18.67
C GLN A 129 6.00 1.81 -17.90
N ILE A 130 6.23 0.76 -17.13
CA ILE A 130 5.25 0.12 -16.27
C ILE A 130 5.89 -0.33 -14.96
N PHE A 131 5.07 -0.44 -13.92
CA PHE A 131 5.38 -1.27 -12.76
C PHE A 131 4.11 -1.94 -12.23
N THR A 132 4.28 -3.09 -11.57
CA THR A 132 3.17 -3.84 -10.95
C THR A 132 3.34 -3.96 -9.45
N GLY A 133 2.24 -4.13 -8.74
CA GLY A 133 2.27 -4.49 -7.33
C GLY A 133 0.94 -5.04 -6.84
N ARG A 134 0.84 -5.22 -5.53
CA ARG A 134 -0.30 -5.86 -4.88
C ARG A 134 -0.64 -5.21 -3.54
N LEU A 135 -1.93 -5.01 -3.28
CA LEU A 135 -2.47 -4.61 -1.98
C LEU A 135 -3.58 -5.57 -1.53
N GLY A 136 -3.32 -6.35 -0.47
CA GLY A 136 -4.24 -7.41 -0.04
C GLY A 136 -4.48 -8.42 -1.17
N ASN A 137 -5.69 -8.49 -1.73
CA ASN A 137 -6.05 -9.33 -2.87
C ASN A 137 -6.13 -8.59 -4.23
N ILE A 138 -5.79 -7.29 -4.26
CA ILE A 138 -5.82 -6.49 -5.50
C ILE A 138 -4.44 -6.49 -6.14
N GLU A 139 -4.36 -7.02 -7.36
CA GLU A 139 -3.20 -6.93 -8.25
C GLU A 139 -3.36 -5.70 -9.14
N TYR A 140 -2.35 -4.84 -9.22
CA TYR A 140 -2.39 -3.61 -10.01
C TYR A 140 -1.19 -3.47 -10.94
N VAL A 141 -1.39 -2.69 -12.00
CA VAL A 141 -0.33 -2.21 -12.90
C VAL A 141 -0.49 -0.70 -13.04
N VAL A 142 0.62 0.01 -12.95
CA VAL A 142 0.75 1.43 -13.26
C VAL A 142 1.58 1.56 -14.53
N CYS A 143 1.20 2.47 -15.42
CA CYS A 143 1.89 2.71 -16.68
C CYS A 143 1.83 4.18 -17.09
N ARG A 144 2.78 4.62 -17.91
CA ARG A 144 2.57 5.75 -18.82
C ARG A 144 2.19 5.23 -20.18
N ASP A 145 1.10 5.73 -20.74
CA ASP A 145 0.73 5.38 -22.11
C ASP A 145 1.68 6.04 -23.14
N GLU A 146 1.39 5.83 -24.43
CA GLU A 146 2.19 6.38 -25.52
C GLU A 146 2.20 7.92 -25.57
N THR A 147 1.20 8.57 -24.96
CA THR A 147 1.14 10.04 -24.87
C THR A 147 1.81 10.56 -23.59
N GLY A 148 2.33 9.67 -22.75
CA GLY A 148 2.93 10.00 -21.45
C GLY A 148 1.91 10.13 -20.31
N THR A 149 0.63 9.85 -20.56
CA THR A 149 -0.43 9.94 -19.55
C THR A 149 -0.28 8.83 -18.53
N LEU A 150 -0.26 9.18 -17.25
CA LEU A 150 -0.20 8.23 -16.15
C LEU A 150 -1.54 7.50 -15.98
N ARG A 151 -1.50 6.16 -15.92
CA ARG A 151 -2.67 5.31 -15.81
C ARG A 151 -2.41 4.15 -14.85
N ALA A 152 -3.49 3.61 -14.29
CA ALA A 152 -3.43 2.40 -13.50
C ALA A 152 -4.66 1.52 -13.74
N PHE A 153 -4.47 0.21 -13.64
CA PHE A 153 -5.52 -0.78 -13.86
C PHE A 153 -5.38 -1.94 -12.88
N HIS A 154 -6.49 -2.65 -12.65
CA HIS A 154 -6.42 -4.01 -12.13
C HIS A 154 -5.62 -4.86 -13.12
N ASN A 155 -4.51 -5.47 -12.66
CA ASN A 155 -3.59 -6.28 -13.48
C ASN A 155 -4.17 -7.68 -13.74
N VAL A 156 -5.39 -7.74 -14.26
CA VAL A 156 -6.17 -8.97 -14.41
C VAL A 156 -6.89 -8.94 -15.74
N CYS A 157 -6.60 -9.93 -16.59
CA CYS A 157 -7.27 -10.09 -17.87
C CYS A 157 -8.78 -10.29 -17.67
N ARG A 158 -9.59 -9.53 -18.41
CA ARG A 158 -11.06 -9.61 -18.40
C ARG A 158 -11.64 -10.89 -19.00
N HIS A 159 -10.80 -11.77 -19.56
CA HIS A 159 -11.22 -13.06 -20.10
C HIS A 159 -11.30 -14.14 -19.00
N HIS A 160 -10.15 -14.63 -18.53
CA HIS A 160 -10.05 -15.66 -17.49
C HIS A 160 -8.99 -15.32 -16.43
N ALA A 161 -8.96 -14.04 -16.03
CA ALA A 161 -8.25 -13.55 -14.85
C ALA A 161 -6.74 -13.83 -14.75
N SER A 162 -6.05 -14.07 -15.87
CA SER A 162 -4.59 -14.12 -15.90
C SER A 162 -3.99 -12.75 -15.62
N LEU A 163 -2.86 -12.71 -14.90
CA LEU A 163 -2.02 -11.51 -14.81
C LEU A 163 -1.53 -11.10 -16.20
N LEU A 164 -1.44 -9.79 -16.44
CA LEU A 164 -1.05 -9.20 -17.73
C LEU A 164 0.39 -8.71 -17.76
N ALA A 165 0.89 -8.25 -16.61
CA ALA A 165 2.24 -7.75 -16.43
C ALA A 165 2.83 -8.24 -15.10
N SER A 166 4.15 -8.17 -14.98
CA SER A 166 4.89 -8.48 -13.75
C SER A 166 6.16 -7.65 -13.69
N GLY A 167 6.49 -7.16 -12.50
CA GLY A 167 7.69 -6.38 -12.23
C GLY A 167 7.63 -4.97 -12.82
N THR A 168 8.79 -4.45 -13.18
CA THR A 168 8.97 -3.15 -13.85
C THR A 168 9.48 -3.36 -15.28
N GLY A 169 9.31 -2.36 -16.15
CA GLY A 169 9.90 -2.39 -17.49
C GLY A 169 9.11 -1.58 -18.51
N ASN A 170 9.40 -1.78 -19.79
CA ASN A 170 8.72 -1.11 -20.90
C ASN A 170 7.76 -2.05 -21.62
N LYS A 171 6.56 -1.57 -21.97
CA LYS A 171 5.58 -2.31 -22.77
C LYS A 171 4.85 -1.35 -23.71
N SER A 172 4.66 -1.76 -24.97
CA SER A 172 3.75 -1.06 -25.90
C SER A 172 2.29 -1.48 -25.72
N CYS A 173 2.04 -2.66 -25.15
CA CYS A 173 0.70 -3.17 -24.85
C CYS A 173 0.75 -4.28 -23.80
N PHE A 174 -0.40 -4.62 -23.24
CA PHE A 174 -0.57 -5.76 -22.34
C PHE A 174 -1.10 -6.97 -23.11
N VAL A 175 -0.28 -8.02 -23.25
CA VAL A 175 -0.70 -9.27 -23.89
C VAL A 175 -0.93 -10.34 -22.82
N CYS A 176 -2.17 -10.82 -22.72
CA CYS A 176 -2.53 -11.89 -21.81
C CYS A 176 -1.80 -13.19 -22.20
N PRO A 177 -0.98 -13.78 -21.31
CA PRO A 177 -0.19 -14.96 -21.62
C PRO A 177 -1.05 -16.21 -21.82
N TYR A 178 -2.32 -16.18 -21.37
CA TYR A 178 -3.20 -17.34 -21.45
C TYR A 178 -3.80 -17.53 -22.85
N HIS A 179 -4.45 -16.49 -23.39
CA HIS A 179 -5.22 -16.60 -24.64
C HIS A 179 -4.89 -15.51 -25.67
N GLY A 180 -3.86 -14.70 -25.42
CA GLY A 180 -3.42 -13.65 -26.34
C GLY A 180 -4.41 -12.51 -26.53
N TRP A 181 -5.25 -12.21 -25.53
CA TRP A 181 -5.98 -10.95 -25.51
C TRP A 181 -5.01 -9.79 -25.34
N THR A 182 -5.14 -8.76 -26.15
CA THR A 182 -4.21 -7.62 -26.17
C THR A 182 -4.96 -6.35 -25.76
N TYR A 183 -4.43 -5.65 -24.77
CA TYR A 183 -4.93 -4.37 -24.30
C TYR A 183 -3.90 -3.27 -24.58
N GLY A 184 -4.36 -2.08 -24.94
CA GLY A 184 -3.52 -0.89 -25.00
C GLY A 184 -3.09 -0.45 -23.59
N LEU A 185 -2.11 0.44 -23.51
CA LEU A 185 -1.73 1.08 -22.24
C LEU A 185 -2.81 2.03 -21.72
N ASP A 186 -3.76 2.41 -22.57
CA ASP A 186 -5.00 3.10 -22.21
C ASP A 186 -6.05 2.17 -21.59
N GLY A 187 -5.79 0.86 -21.55
CA GLY A 187 -6.69 -0.17 -21.03
C GLY A 187 -7.71 -0.68 -22.04
N ALA A 188 -7.79 -0.13 -23.26
CA ALA A 188 -8.74 -0.58 -24.27
C ALA A 188 -8.40 -2.00 -24.75
N LEU A 189 -9.40 -2.85 -24.94
CA LEU A 189 -9.20 -4.16 -25.57
C LEU A 189 -8.97 -3.96 -27.08
N LEU A 190 -7.73 -4.17 -27.54
CA LEU A 190 -7.35 -4.00 -28.95
C LEU A 190 -7.63 -5.27 -29.75
N LYS A 191 -7.43 -6.44 -29.14
CA LYS A 191 -7.56 -7.73 -29.81
C LYS A 191 -8.09 -8.81 -28.88
N ALA A 192 -9.17 -9.46 -29.29
CA ALA A 192 -9.62 -10.73 -28.74
C ALA A 192 -9.41 -11.84 -29.79
N THR A 193 -8.68 -12.89 -29.43
CA THR A 193 -8.31 -13.95 -30.37
C THR A 193 -9.51 -14.81 -30.77
N ARG A 194 -9.70 -15.06 -32.07
CA ARG A 194 -10.72 -15.96 -32.66
C ARG A 194 -12.15 -15.66 -32.20
N ILE A 195 -12.52 -14.39 -32.12
CA ILE A 195 -13.83 -13.95 -31.63
C ILE A 195 -14.96 -13.96 -32.68
N THR A 196 -14.62 -14.17 -33.94
CA THR A 196 -15.59 -14.22 -35.04
C THR A 196 -16.70 -15.22 -34.76
N GLY A 197 -17.96 -14.78 -34.86
CA GLY A 197 -19.14 -15.63 -34.65
C GLY A 197 -19.67 -15.66 -33.20
N ILE A 198 -18.96 -15.08 -32.23
CA ILE A 198 -19.51 -14.90 -30.87
C ILE A 198 -20.59 -13.81 -30.92
N LYS A 199 -21.81 -14.17 -30.51
CA LYS A 199 -22.94 -13.23 -30.41
C LYS A 199 -22.80 -12.36 -29.16
N ASN A 200 -23.25 -11.11 -29.25
CA ASN A 200 -23.33 -10.16 -28.12
C ASN A 200 -22.00 -9.83 -27.44
N PHE A 201 -20.85 -10.09 -28.08
CA PHE A 201 -19.57 -9.63 -27.56
C PHE A 201 -19.26 -8.23 -28.05
N LYS A 202 -19.05 -7.31 -27.10
CA LYS A 202 -18.69 -5.92 -27.39
C LYS A 202 -17.29 -5.64 -26.87
N VAL A 203 -16.35 -5.48 -27.80
CA VAL A 203 -14.92 -5.25 -27.51
C VAL A 203 -14.73 -4.05 -26.59
N ASN A 204 -15.47 -2.96 -26.84
CA ASN A 204 -15.40 -1.72 -26.06
C ASN A 204 -15.91 -1.84 -24.62
N GLU A 205 -16.68 -2.89 -24.27
CA GLU A 205 -17.13 -3.15 -22.89
C GLU A 205 -16.13 -4.04 -22.10
N MET A 206 -15.08 -4.53 -22.78
CA MET A 206 -14.14 -5.54 -22.26
C MET A 206 -12.73 -4.99 -22.00
N GLY A 207 -12.58 -3.67 -21.90
CA GLY A 207 -11.34 -3.01 -21.47
C GLY A 207 -10.95 -3.32 -20.02
N LEU A 208 -9.72 -3.01 -19.64
CA LEU A 208 -9.25 -3.16 -18.26
C LEU A 208 -10.05 -2.29 -17.29
N ILE A 209 -10.20 -2.78 -16.05
CA ILE A 209 -10.86 -1.98 -15.01
C ILE A 209 -9.84 -0.95 -14.49
N PRO A 210 -10.11 0.35 -14.66
CA PRO A 210 -9.19 1.40 -14.23
C PRO A 210 -9.14 1.52 -12.71
N ILE A 211 -7.99 1.95 -12.21
CA ILE A 211 -7.75 2.37 -10.83
C ILE A 211 -7.36 3.85 -10.88
N ARG A 212 -7.90 4.66 -9.96
CA ARG A 212 -7.50 6.08 -9.87
C ARG A 212 -6.03 6.16 -9.52
N VAL A 213 -5.29 6.99 -10.23
CA VAL A 213 -3.86 7.22 -10.03
C VAL A 213 -3.56 8.71 -9.99
N ALA A 214 -2.60 9.11 -9.17
CA ALA A 214 -2.11 10.48 -9.11
C ALA A 214 -0.64 10.51 -8.63
N ILE A 215 0.00 11.66 -8.79
CA ILE A 215 1.34 11.94 -8.26
C ILE A 215 1.22 13.00 -7.16
N TRP A 216 1.89 12.80 -6.03
CA TRP A 216 2.10 13.83 -5.02
C TRP A 216 3.58 13.86 -4.61
N GLY A 217 4.26 14.97 -4.87
CA GLY A 217 5.72 15.03 -4.74
C GLY A 217 6.39 13.90 -5.53
N PRO A 218 7.29 13.09 -4.93
CA PRO A 218 7.93 11.97 -5.60
C PRO A 218 7.09 10.68 -5.58
N PHE A 219 5.87 10.68 -5.03
CA PHE A 219 5.08 9.47 -4.82
C PHE A 219 4.03 9.27 -5.91
N VAL A 220 3.89 8.01 -6.34
CA VAL A 220 2.75 7.55 -7.15
C VAL A 220 1.72 6.94 -6.21
N LEU A 221 0.48 7.43 -6.27
CA LEU A 221 -0.61 7.00 -5.41
C LEU A 221 -1.74 6.34 -6.20
N LEU A 222 -2.33 5.30 -5.62
CA LEU A 222 -3.55 4.66 -6.12
C LEU A 222 -4.71 4.85 -5.14
N ASN A 223 -5.91 5.00 -5.68
CA ASN A 223 -7.15 4.88 -4.93
C ASN A 223 -8.01 3.77 -5.53
N PHE A 224 -8.25 2.74 -4.73
CA PHE A 224 -8.94 1.51 -5.11
C PHE A 224 -10.47 1.59 -4.93
N GLU A 225 -10.98 2.70 -4.39
CA GLU A 225 -12.41 2.89 -4.21
C GLU A 225 -13.08 3.06 -5.59
N GLY A 226 -14.02 2.17 -5.89
CA GLY A 226 -14.59 2.01 -7.23
C GLY A 226 -15.18 3.30 -7.81
N GLY A 227 -14.86 3.56 -9.07
CA GLY A 227 -15.40 4.67 -9.85
C GLY A 227 -14.63 4.79 -11.15
N LEU A 228 -15.30 5.21 -12.23
CA LEU A 228 -14.59 5.61 -13.45
C LEU A 228 -13.60 6.73 -13.07
N PRO A 229 -12.34 6.69 -13.54
CA PRO A 229 -11.42 7.80 -13.32
C PRO A 229 -12.10 9.07 -13.84
N LYS A 230 -12.21 10.08 -12.99
CA LYS A 230 -12.45 11.43 -13.47
C LYS A 230 -11.19 11.83 -14.23
N GLU A 231 -11.34 12.35 -15.44
CA GLU A 231 -10.22 12.86 -16.22
C GLU A 231 -9.51 13.96 -15.42
N ASP A 232 -8.17 13.91 -15.44
CA ASP A 232 -7.23 14.81 -14.78
C ASP A 232 -7.51 15.12 -13.30
N PHE A 233 -6.97 14.28 -12.41
CA PHE A 233 -6.93 14.61 -10.98
C PHE A 233 -5.91 15.74 -10.74
N ASP A 234 -6.42 16.92 -10.45
CA ASP A 234 -5.65 18.03 -9.89
C ASP A 234 -4.89 17.56 -8.63
N THR A 235 -3.57 17.70 -8.64
CA THR A 235 -2.68 17.35 -7.54
C THR A 235 -3.09 18.01 -6.22
N ASN A 236 -3.65 19.23 -6.26
CA ASN A 236 -4.13 19.92 -5.06
C ASN A 236 -5.37 19.26 -4.48
N VAL A 237 -6.31 18.86 -5.34
CA VAL A 237 -7.53 18.14 -4.92
C VAL A 237 -7.15 16.79 -4.30
N MET A 238 -6.24 16.05 -4.93
CA MET A 238 -5.76 14.78 -4.38
C MET A 238 -4.98 14.96 -3.08
N GLY A 239 -4.08 15.95 -3.00
CA GLY A 239 -3.34 16.29 -1.79
C GLY A 239 -4.27 16.59 -0.62
N ASN A 240 -5.34 17.36 -0.85
CA ASN A 240 -6.37 17.63 0.16
C ASN A 240 -7.18 16.36 0.52
N GLU A 241 -7.55 15.52 -0.45
CA GLU A 241 -8.22 14.25 -0.17
C GLU A 241 -7.36 13.30 0.67
N TRP A 242 -6.06 13.25 0.41
CA TRP A 242 -5.13 12.34 1.06
C TRP A 242 -4.66 12.87 2.42
N LEU A 243 -4.20 14.11 2.48
CA LEU A 243 -3.49 14.71 3.62
C LEU A 243 -4.34 15.71 4.41
N GLY A 244 -5.51 16.12 3.90
CA GLY A 244 -6.36 17.11 4.60
C GLY A 244 -5.64 18.46 4.76
N THR A 245 -5.84 19.10 5.91
CA THR A 245 -5.29 20.45 6.17
C THR A 245 -3.78 20.48 6.36
N SER A 246 -3.11 19.32 6.42
CA SER A 246 -1.65 19.24 6.49
C SER A 246 -0.95 19.20 5.12
N ALA A 247 -1.70 19.19 4.00
CA ALA A 247 -1.11 19.05 2.66
C ALA A 247 -0.02 20.11 2.38
N GLU A 248 -0.34 21.39 2.60
CA GLU A 248 0.60 22.50 2.38
C GLU A 248 1.81 22.41 3.31
N LEU A 249 1.60 22.10 4.58
CA LEU A 249 2.67 21.98 5.57
C LEU A 249 3.64 20.85 5.21
N LEU A 250 3.12 19.68 4.83
CA LEU A 250 3.95 18.56 4.41
C LEU A 250 4.67 18.85 3.09
N SER A 251 4.03 19.54 2.15
CA SER A 251 4.71 19.97 0.92
C SER A 251 5.84 20.97 1.18
N ALA A 252 5.75 21.78 2.24
CA ALA A 252 6.76 22.80 2.55
C ALA A 252 7.90 22.29 3.43
N SER A 253 7.64 21.29 4.30
CA SER A 253 8.58 20.92 5.37
C SER A 253 8.80 19.42 5.55
N GLY A 254 7.94 18.57 4.97
CA GLY A 254 8.04 17.11 5.07
C GLY A 254 8.62 16.47 3.82
N VAL A 255 8.10 16.85 2.65
CA VAL A 255 8.50 16.32 1.35
C VAL A 255 9.29 17.35 0.58
N ASP A 256 10.52 16.96 0.24
CA ASP A 256 11.47 17.79 -0.47
C ASP A 256 11.73 17.17 -1.84
N THR A 257 11.15 17.78 -2.87
CA THR A 257 11.26 17.30 -4.26
C THR A 257 12.59 17.66 -4.91
N SER A 258 13.49 18.35 -4.20
CA SER A 258 14.86 18.61 -4.67
C SER A 258 15.85 17.49 -4.34
N LEU A 259 15.43 16.52 -3.53
CA LEU A 259 16.24 15.35 -3.17
C LEU A 259 16.11 14.26 -4.24
N ASP A 260 17.24 13.66 -4.59
CA ASP A 260 17.31 12.56 -5.55
C ASP A 260 16.97 11.23 -4.87
N TYR A 261 16.19 10.38 -5.53
CA TYR A 261 15.99 9.02 -5.06
C TYR A 261 17.30 8.23 -5.14
N VAL A 262 17.61 7.49 -4.07
CA VAL A 262 18.84 6.71 -3.97
C VAL A 262 18.56 5.23 -4.05
N CYS A 263 17.68 4.70 -3.19
CA CYS A 263 17.35 3.30 -3.22
C CYS A 263 16.10 2.94 -2.42
N ARG A 264 15.57 1.75 -2.70
CA ARG A 264 14.53 1.07 -1.94
C ARG A 264 15.11 -0.09 -1.13
N ARG A 265 14.57 -0.31 0.07
CA ARG A 265 14.84 -1.50 0.91
C ARG A 265 13.53 -2.08 1.43
N GLU A 266 13.40 -3.39 1.36
CA GLU A 266 12.16 -4.07 1.75
C GLU A 266 12.44 -5.09 2.84
N TYR A 267 11.60 -5.10 3.87
CA TYR A 267 11.74 -6.01 5.00
C TYR A 267 10.40 -6.67 5.30
N THR A 268 10.38 -8.00 5.28
CA THR A 268 9.23 -8.76 5.79
C THR A 268 9.34 -8.89 7.31
N ILE A 269 8.28 -8.56 8.03
CA ILE A 269 8.20 -8.61 9.49
C ILE A 269 7.00 -9.46 9.89
N GLU A 270 7.22 -10.44 10.76
CA GLU A 270 6.16 -11.32 11.28
C GLU A 270 5.41 -10.65 12.46
N CYS A 271 4.85 -9.47 12.19
CA CYS A 271 3.89 -8.80 13.06
C CYS A 271 2.72 -8.23 12.24
N ASN A 272 1.62 -7.91 12.92
CA ASN A 272 0.55 -7.15 12.31
C ASN A 272 1.06 -5.76 11.90
N TRP A 273 0.62 -5.24 10.76
CA TRP A 273 1.04 -3.94 10.24
C TRP A 273 0.88 -2.79 11.25
N LYS A 274 -0.19 -2.82 12.05
CA LYS A 274 -0.46 -1.81 13.09
C LYS A 274 0.62 -1.77 14.16
N VAL A 275 1.25 -2.90 14.49
CA VAL A 275 2.33 -2.96 15.50
C VAL A 275 3.52 -2.10 15.07
N PHE A 276 3.86 -2.12 13.78
CA PHE A 276 4.93 -1.27 13.25
C PHE A 276 4.53 0.21 13.28
N CYS A 277 3.28 0.52 12.92
CA CYS A 277 2.77 1.88 12.98
C CYS A 277 2.68 2.42 14.42
N ASP A 278 2.24 1.59 15.38
CA ASP A 278 2.14 1.94 16.79
C ASP A 278 3.54 2.21 17.38
N ASN A 279 4.58 1.47 16.96
CA ASN A 279 5.97 1.77 17.34
C ASN A 279 6.42 3.15 16.85
N TYR A 280 6.05 3.55 15.63
CA TYR A 280 6.38 4.87 15.10
C TYR A 280 5.61 6.01 15.80
N LEU A 281 4.48 5.70 16.43
CA LEU A 281 3.54 6.65 17.02
C LEU A 281 3.54 6.64 18.55
N ASP A 282 4.58 6.12 19.18
CA ASP A 282 4.68 6.01 20.63
C ASP A 282 5.23 7.27 21.32
N GLY A 283 5.31 8.39 20.60
CA GLY A 283 5.80 9.66 21.15
C GLY A 283 7.31 9.68 21.41
N GLY A 284 8.07 8.79 20.75
CA GLY A 284 9.50 8.63 21.02
C GLY A 284 9.79 7.88 22.32
N TYR A 285 8.78 7.30 22.97
CA TYR A 285 8.91 6.61 24.26
C TYR A 285 9.97 5.50 24.24
N HIS A 286 10.02 4.71 23.16
CA HIS A 286 11.03 3.65 23.03
C HIS A 286 12.43 4.17 22.69
N VAL A 287 12.58 5.39 22.16
CA VAL A 287 13.82 5.88 21.53
C VAL A 287 15.01 5.88 22.50
N PRO A 288 14.93 6.42 23.74
CA PRO A 288 16.06 6.42 24.68
C PRO A 288 16.59 5.02 25.00
N TYR A 289 15.69 4.04 25.09
CA TYR A 289 16.03 2.67 25.44
C TYR A 289 16.49 1.86 24.22
N ALA A 290 15.76 1.99 23.11
CA ALA A 290 15.92 1.16 21.93
C ALA A 290 17.00 1.69 20.97
N HIS A 291 17.16 3.01 20.87
CA HIS A 291 17.93 3.71 19.84
C HIS A 291 18.90 4.74 20.43
N LYS A 292 19.83 4.30 21.28
CA LYS A 292 20.80 5.19 21.97
C LYS A 292 21.50 6.20 21.05
N GLY A 293 21.89 5.80 19.83
CA GLY A 293 22.54 6.69 18.87
C GLY A 293 21.61 7.71 18.20
N LEU A 294 20.31 7.41 18.09
CA LEU A 294 19.32 8.40 17.66
C LEU A 294 19.02 9.36 18.82
N ALA A 295 18.80 8.81 20.01
CA ALA A 295 18.49 9.57 21.22
C ALA A 295 19.59 10.59 21.55
N SER A 296 20.86 10.25 21.33
CA SER A 296 21.98 11.17 21.59
C SER A 296 22.03 12.37 20.67
N GLY A 297 21.35 12.33 19.52
CA GLY A 297 21.30 13.42 18.54
C GLY A 297 20.03 14.27 18.59
N LEU A 298 19.09 13.95 19.49
CA LEU A 298 17.79 14.61 19.58
C LEU A 298 17.64 15.33 20.92
N ASN A 299 17.08 16.54 20.90
CA ASN A 299 16.60 17.21 22.11
C ASN A 299 15.19 16.72 22.44
N LEU A 300 15.08 15.59 23.16
CA LEU A 300 13.79 14.96 23.46
C LEU A 300 12.83 15.85 24.27
N GLU A 301 13.31 16.88 24.97
CA GLU A 301 12.46 17.85 25.67
C GLU A 301 11.70 18.76 24.70
N SER A 302 12.20 18.94 23.47
CA SER A 302 11.53 19.69 22.40
C SER A 302 10.50 18.88 21.62
N TYR A 303 10.40 17.58 21.90
CA TYR A 303 9.55 16.68 21.13
C TYR A 303 8.08 17.09 21.25
N SER A 304 7.43 17.25 20.11
CA SER A 304 6.03 17.65 20.02
C SER A 304 5.27 16.84 18.99
N ILE A 305 3.96 16.69 19.18
CA ILE A 305 3.06 16.03 18.25
C ILE A 305 1.93 16.98 17.93
N LYS A 306 1.63 17.13 16.64
CA LYS A 306 0.49 17.87 16.13
C LYS A 306 -0.38 16.95 15.28
N MET A 307 -1.65 16.85 15.68
CA MET A 307 -2.64 15.98 15.03
C MET A 307 -3.45 16.76 14.01
N TYR A 308 -3.63 16.14 12.85
CA TYR A 308 -4.50 16.55 11.75
C TYR A 308 -5.49 15.42 11.46
N GLU A 309 -6.37 15.60 10.46
CA GLU A 309 -7.48 14.68 10.21
C GLU A 309 -7.00 13.26 9.89
N LYS A 310 -5.93 13.15 9.09
CA LYS A 310 -5.34 11.88 8.64
C LYS A 310 -3.84 11.79 8.91
N VAL A 311 -3.26 12.82 9.52
CA VAL A 311 -1.82 12.96 9.64
C VAL A 311 -1.44 13.28 11.09
N SER A 312 -0.41 12.61 11.59
CA SER A 312 0.27 12.99 12.83
C SER A 312 1.65 13.50 12.46
N ILE A 313 1.94 14.77 12.74
CA ILE A 313 3.26 15.37 12.54
C ILE A 313 3.96 15.46 13.88
N GLN A 314 5.11 14.82 14.00
CA GLN A 314 5.96 14.86 15.17
C GLN A 314 7.20 15.68 14.82
N SER A 315 7.65 16.53 15.73
CA SER A 315 8.82 17.37 15.52
C SER A 315 9.73 17.30 16.74
N CYS A 316 11.04 17.28 16.49
CA CYS A 316 12.06 17.28 17.53
C CYS A 316 13.28 18.04 17.04
N ASP A 317 13.81 18.92 17.87
CA ASP A 317 15.04 19.64 17.55
C ASP A 317 16.24 18.71 17.65
N GLY A 318 17.25 18.96 16.81
CA GLY A 318 18.55 18.34 16.93
C GLY A 318 19.25 18.80 18.21
N SER A 319 19.97 17.91 18.87
CA SER A 319 20.85 18.31 19.97
C SER A 319 22.05 19.07 19.40
N ALA A 320 22.38 20.26 19.92
CA ALA A 320 23.52 21.09 19.49
C ALA A 320 24.92 20.47 19.79
N VAL A 321 24.99 19.15 19.93
CA VAL A 321 26.22 18.43 20.23
C VAL A 321 27.04 18.40 18.95
N ASN A 322 28.17 19.11 18.95
CA ASN A 322 29.25 18.94 17.99
C ASN A 322 29.67 17.46 17.98
N SER A 323 29.02 16.64 17.14
CA SER A 323 29.53 15.30 16.89
C SER A 323 30.82 15.47 16.13
N GLU A 324 31.92 14.90 16.64
CA GLU A 324 33.16 14.70 15.88
C GLU A 324 32.96 13.78 14.65
N GLU A 325 31.73 13.34 14.38
CA GLU A 325 31.33 12.73 13.12
C GLU A 325 31.15 13.81 12.05
N GLU A 326 31.79 13.61 10.90
CA GLU A 326 31.94 14.52 9.75
C GLU A 326 30.61 15.03 9.14
N TYR A 327 29.44 14.57 9.63
CA TYR A 327 28.12 14.91 9.10
C TYR A 327 27.04 15.00 10.20
N ASP A 328 26.47 16.19 10.40
CA ASP A 328 25.23 16.39 11.17
C ASP A 328 24.04 15.83 10.39
N ARG A 329 23.69 14.57 10.71
CA ARG A 329 22.61 13.84 10.03
C ARG A 329 21.23 14.42 10.34
N LEU A 330 20.99 14.81 11.59
CA LEU A 330 19.65 15.20 12.05
C LEU A 330 19.35 16.66 11.70
N GLY A 331 20.38 17.48 11.57
CA GLY A 331 20.23 18.91 11.34
C GLY A 331 19.60 19.60 12.55
N SER A 332 19.10 20.81 12.32
CA SER A 332 18.48 21.62 13.37
C SER A 332 17.12 21.11 13.82
N ASN A 333 16.35 20.46 12.94
CA ASN A 333 15.01 19.98 13.24
C ASN A 333 14.69 18.70 12.44
N ALA A 334 14.07 17.73 13.12
CA ALA A 334 13.56 16.51 12.52
C ALA A 334 12.03 16.53 12.52
N VAL A 335 11.44 16.24 11.35
CA VAL A 335 9.99 16.12 11.13
C VAL A 335 9.65 14.68 10.77
N TYR A 336 8.68 14.12 11.48
CA TYR A 336 8.19 12.76 11.32
C TYR A 336 6.69 12.80 11.10
N ALA A 337 6.23 12.55 9.87
CA ALA A 337 4.83 12.56 9.53
C ALA A 337 4.31 11.14 9.31
N PHE A 338 3.37 10.71 10.14
CA PHE A 338 2.57 9.53 9.85
C PHE A 338 1.32 9.94 9.07
N VAL A 339 1.17 9.39 7.88
CA VAL A 339 -0.01 9.55 7.03
C VAL A 339 -0.82 8.26 7.09
N TYR A 340 -2.08 8.39 7.52
CA TYR A 340 -3.00 7.27 7.62
C TYR A 340 -3.21 6.60 6.25
N PRO A 341 -3.24 5.25 6.19
CA PRO A 341 -3.17 4.35 7.33
C PRO A 341 -1.78 3.86 7.71
N ASN A 342 -0.79 3.92 6.83
CA ASN A 342 0.39 3.06 6.93
C ASN A 342 1.64 3.64 6.28
N PHE A 343 1.70 4.96 6.10
CA PHE A 343 2.81 5.63 5.43
C PHE A 343 3.48 6.62 6.38
N MET A 344 4.81 6.63 6.39
CA MET A 344 5.59 7.56 7.18
C MET A 344 6.53 8.34 6.27
N ILE A 345 6.71 9.63 6.56
CA ILE A 345 7.65 10.53 5.90
C ILE A 345 8.55 11.08 6.99
N ASN A 346 9.86 10.88 6.85
CA ASN A 346 10.86 11.33 7.80
C ASN A 346 11.77 12.34 7.10
N ARG A 347 11.82 13.57 7.60
CA ARG A 347 12.67 14.65 7.08
C ARG A 347 13.61 15.13 8.17
N TYR A 348 14.91 15.09 7.90
CA TYR A 348 15.94 15.57 8.82
C TYR A 348 17.21 15.93 8.04
N GLY A 349 17.90 17.01 8.41
CA GLY A 349 19.15 17.45 7.75
C GLY A 349 19.04 17.53 6.21
N PRO A 350 19.96 16.93 5.44
CA PRO A 350 19.88 16.81 3.97
C PRO A 350 19.21 15.50 3.46
N TRP A 351 18.37 14.86 4.29
CA TRP A 351 17.82 13.54 4.02
C TRP A 351 16.30 13.51 4.11
N MET A 352 15.69 12.66 3.30
CA MET A 352 14.32 12.21 3.48
C MET A 352 14.26 10.70 3.30
N ASP A 353 13.53 10.03 4.18
CA ASP A 353 13.16 8.63 3.97
C ASP A 353 11.67 8.42 4.22
N THR A 354 11.11 7.40 3.59
CA THR A 354 9.72 7.03 3.80
C THR A 354 9.60 5.58 4.22
N ASN A 355 8.57 5.27 5.02
CA ASN A 355 8.26 3.91 5.42
C ASN A 355 6.83 3.58 5.00
N LEU A 356 6.66 2.62 4.11
CA LEU A 356 5.34 2.08 3.73
C LEU A 356 5.15 0.69 4.33
N VAL A 357 4.14 0.52 5.19
CA VAL A 357 3.84 -0.76 5.85
C VAL A 357 2.72 -1.49 5.12
N VAL A 358 3.06 -2.38 4.19
CA VAL A 358 2.09 -3.17 3.41
C VAL A 358 1.65 -4.40 4.20
N PRO A 359 0.36 -4.60 4.50
CA PRO A 359 -0.07 -5.79 5.20
C PRO A 359 -0.05 -7.03 4.29
N LEU A 360 0.59 -8.10 4.76
CA LEU A 360 0.68 -9.39 4.05
C LEU A 360 -0.20 -10.48 4.70
N GLY A 361 -0.81 -10.17 5.84
CA GLY A 361 -1.70 -11.04 6.60
C GLY A 361 -1.98 -10.49 7.99
N PRO A 362 -2.77 -11.19 8.82
CA PRO A 362 -3.12 -10.71 10.17
C PRO A 362 -1.90 -10.55 11.07
N ARG A 363 -0.82 -11.32 10.87
CA ARG A 363 0.39 -11.29 11.71
C ARG A 363 1.67 -11.11 10.88
N LYS A 364 1.56 -10.51 9.70
CA LYS A 364 2.69 -10.33 8.79
C LYS A 364 2.54 -9.06 7.97
N CYS A 365 3.59 -8.27 7.88
CA CYS A 365 3.67 -7.11 7.00
C CYS A 365 5.00 -7.04 6.27
N GLN A 366 5.04 -6.24 5.21
CA GLN A 366 6.25 -5.78 4.56
C GLN A 366 6.42 -4.30 4.88
N VAL A 367 7.64 -3.89 5.22
CA VAL A 367 8.00 -2.48 5.37
C VAL A 367 8.95 -2.12 4.25
N ILE A 368 8.55 -1.14 3.45
CA ILE A 368 9.29 -0.63 2.31
C ILE A 368 9.86 0.73 2.70
N PHE A 369 11.17 0.85 2.64
CA PHE A 369 11.92 2.08 2.86
C PHE A 369 12.36 2.64 1.52
N ASP A 370 12.02 3.90 1.23
CA ASP A 370 12.60 4.66 0.12
C ASP A 370 13.47 5.79 0.66
N TYR A 371 14.63 6.00 0.04
CA TYR A 371 15.64 6.97 0.49
C TYR A 371 15.86 8.05 -0.56
N PHE A 372 15.90 9.29 -0.10
CA PHE A 372 16.14 10.48 -0.91
C PHE A 372 17.20 11.36 -0.25
N LEU A 373 18.18 11.81 -1.02
CA LEU A 373 19.32 12.58 -0.52
C LEU A 373 19.55 13.84 -1.35
N ASP A 374 20.15 14.84 -0.72
CA ASP A 374 20.64 16.02 -1.42
C ASP A 374 21.67 15.62 -2.50
N PRO A 375 21.49 16.06 -3.76
CA PRO A 375 22.38 15.70 -4.88
C PRO A 375 23.85 16.08 -4.66
N SER A 376 24.13 17.07 -3.80
CA SER A 376 25.49 17.50 -3.46
C SER A 376 26.25 16.49 -2.59
N LEU A 377 25.56 15.53 -1.98
CA LEU A 377 26.15 14.47 -1.19
C LEU A 377 26.50 13.28 -2.09
N SER A 378 27.79 12.93 -2.19
CA SER A 378 28.21 11.83 -3.07
C SER A 378 27.56 10.50 -2.65
N VAL A 379 26.97 9.77 -3.60
CA VAL A 379 26.38 8.43 -3.36
C VAL A 379 27.40 7.42 -2.82
N SER A 380 28.71 7.67 -3.02
CA SER A 380 29.81 6.83 -2.53
C SER A 380 29.88 6.74 -0.99
N SER A 381 29.27 7.69 -0.28
CA SER A 381 29.17 7.75 1.18
C SER A 381 27.80 7.36 1.74
N PHE A 382 26.87 6.83 0.92
CA PHE A 382 25.59 6.31 1.43
C PHE A 382 25.89 5.28 2.54
N PRO A 383 25.61 5.58 3.83
CA PRO A 383 26.38 4.93 4.87
C PRO A 383 25.96 3.46 4.93
N ARG A 384 26.92 2.55 4.69
CA ARG A 384 26.85 1.16 5.16
C ARG A 384 26.34 1.09 6.61
N ARG A 385 26.69 2.10 7.42
CA ARG A 385 26.20 2.33 8.78
C ARG A 385 24.68 2.51 8.89
N PHE A 386 24.01 3.12 7.92
CA PHE A 386 22.56 3.35 7.93
C PHE A 386 21.80 2.04 7.68
N HIS A 387 22.25 1.28 6.68
CA HIS A 387 21.79 -0.09 6.46
C HIS A 387 22.00 -0.94 7.72
N ASP A 388 23.16 -0.86 8.36
CA ASP A 388 23.47 -1.62 9.58
C ASP A 388 22.66 -1.14 10.80
N ALA A 389 22.39 0.16 10.94
CA ALA A 389 21.61 0.73 12.04
C ALA A 389 20.12 0.37 11.91
N GLN A 390 19.55 0.47 10.71
CA GLN A 390 18.19 0.01 10.45
C GLN A 390 18.07 -1.51 10.54
N ILE A 391 19.03 -2.26 9.99
CA ILE A 391 19.06 -3.71 10.20
C ILE A 391 19.19 -4.05 11.68
N LYS A 392 19.96 -3.32 12.49
CA LYS A 392 20.01 -3.51 13.94
C LYS A 392 18.67 -3.19 14.61
N MET A 393 17.99 -2.12 14.21
CA MET A 393 16.62 -1.78 14.65
C MET A 393 15.65 -2.92 14.32
N ILE A 394 15.61 -3.36 13.07
CA ILE A 394 14.76 -4.45 12.57
C ILE A 394 15.12 -5.79 13.25
N LYS A 395 16.42 -6.07 13.45
CA LYS A 395 16.89 -7.24 14.21
C LYS A 395 16.51 -7.16 15.70
N LYS A 396 16.33 -5.97 16.27
CA LYS A 396 15.86 -5.81 17.66
C LYS A 396 14.39 -6.18 17.83
N TYR A 397 13.62 -6.24 16.73
CA TYR A 397 12.30 -6.89 16.73
C TYR A 397 12.38 -8.44 16.85
N LYS A 398 13.57 -9.07 16.83
CA LYS A 398 13.75 -10.52 17.01
C LYS A 398 13.56 -11.01 18.47
N TYR A 399 13.09 -10.18 19.40
CA TYR A 399 12.89 -10.67 20.77
C TYR A 399 11.75 -11.72 20.83
N PRO A 400 11.98 -12.91 21.42
CA PRO A 400 11.01 -14.00 21.48
C PRO A 400 9.68 -13.63 22.17
N SER A 401 9.67 -12.56 22.98
CA SER A 401 8.50 -12.07 23.71
C SER A 401 7.48 -11.34 22.84
N ILE A 402 7.82 -10.95 21.60
CA ILE A 402 6.91 -10.24 20.67
C ILE A 402 6.54 -11.12 19.45
N GLY A 403 7.06 -12.35 19.36
CA GLY A 403 6.58 -13.33 18.37
C GLY A 403 6.93 -13.04 16.91
N ILE A 404 7.98 -12.26 16.65
CA ILE A 404 8.42 -11.88 15.30
C ILE A 404 9.60 -12.77 14.88
N ARG A 405 9.40 -13.66 13.90
CA ARG A 405 10.49 -14.36 13.18
C ARG A 405 10.76 -13.63 11.85
N GLN A 406 11.87 -13.93 11.18
CA GLN A 406 12.11 -13.51 9.79
C GLN A 406 12.64 -14.69 9.00
N ASN A 407 12.19 -14.82 7.75
CA ASN A 407 12.89 -15.55 6.70
C ASN A 407 13.52 -14.51 5.77
N HIS A 408 14.80 -14.67 5.48
CA HIS A 408 15.50 -13.87 4.47
C HIS A 408 15.24 -14.49 3.08
N THR A 409 14.86 -13.67 2.11
CA THR A 409 14.91 -13.97 0.67
C THR A 409 15.52 -12.78 -0.04
#